data_AF-A0A1H8JKV6-F1
#
_entry.id   AF-A0A1H8JKV6-F1
#
_cell.length_a   1.000
_cell.length_b   1.000
_cell.length_c   1.000
_cell.angle_alpha   90.00
_cell.angle_beta   90.00
_cell.angle_gamma   90.00
#
_symmetry.space_group_name_H-M   'P 1'
#
loop_
_entity.id
_entity.type
_entity.pdbx_description
1 polymer ?
#
loop_
_entity_poly.entity_id
_entity_poly.type
_entity_poly.pdbx_seq_one_letter_code
_entity_poly.pdbx_strand_id
1 'polypeptide(L)' 'MTLTADTLIAYLRNDLNLEDDIAPETELFSSGLLDSVAMMTIIAFVEEQAGIEVRPADVTLENFDTVQAIVAYAHAEA' A
#
# COMPACT_ATOMS: atom_id res chain seq x y z
N MET A 1 -8.29 11.08 -8.53
CA MET A 1 -8.83 10.63 -7.23
C MET A 1 -7.65 10.58 -6.29
N THR A 2 -7.76 11.03 -5.05
CA THR A 2 -6.60 11.07 -4.13
C THR A 2 -6.51 9.74 -3.40
N LEU A 3 -5.43 8.98 -3.59
CA LEU A 3 -5.12 7.83 -2.74
C LEU A 3 -5.05 8.29 -1.28
N THR A 4 -5.76 7.60 -0.38
CA THR A 4 -5.74 7.88 1.06
C THR A 4 -5.51 6.60 1.85
N ALA A 5 -5.07 6.75 3.11
CA ALA A 5 -4.85 5.60 4.00
C ALA A 5 -6.14 4.80 4.19
N ASP A 6 -7.28 5.46 4.35
CA ASP A 6 -8.58 4.82 4.49
C ASP A 6 -8.95 3.96 3.27
N THR A 7 -8.72 4.45 2.05
CA THR A 7 -8.99 3.70 0.82
C THR A 7 -8.11 2.46 0.73
N LEU A 8 -6.81 2.60 1.05
CA LEU A 8 -5.88 1.49 1.01
C LEU A 8 -6.23 0.45 2.10
N ILE A 9 -6.53 0.88 3.34
CA ILE A 9 -6.99 -0.01 4.41
C ILE A 9 -8.27 -0.74 4.02
N ALA A 10 -9.23 -0.05 3.39
CA ALA A 10 -10.45 -0.68 2.92
C ALA A 10 -10.19 -1.73 1.81
N TYR A 11 -9.20 -1.48 0.95
CA TYR A 11 -8.74 -2.45 -0.05
C TYR A 11 -8.08 -3.66 0.62
N LEU A 12 -7.17 -3.45 1.56
CA LEU A 12 -6.53 -4.52 2.34
C LEU A 12 -7.56 -5.39 3.06
N ARG A 13 -8.60 -4.78 3.65
CA ARG A 13 -9.68 -5.51 4.34
C ARG A 13 -10.57 -6.31 3.39
N ASN A 14 -10.94 -5.76 2.24
CA ASN A 14 -11.83 -6.46 1.30
C ASN A 14 -11.10 -7.49 0.43
N ASP A 15 -9.95 -7.12 -0.12
CA ASP A 15 -9.24 -7.94 -1.11
C ASP A 15 -8.38 -9.00 -0.44
N LEU A 16 -7.77 -8.66 0.70
CA LEU A 16 -6.86 -9.55 1.44
C LEU A 16 -7.50 -10.14 2.69
N ASN A 17 -8.78 -9.84 2.95
CA ASN A 17 -9.58 -10.39 4.05
C ASN A 17 -8.88 -10.27 5.42
N LEU A 18 -8.18 -9.16 5.64
CA LEU A 18 -7.53 -8.84 6.91
C LEU A 18 -8.58 -8.44 7.95
N GLU A 19 -8.73 -9.26 8.98
CA GLU A 19 -9.70 -9.05 10.07
C GLU A 19 -9.15 -8.12 11.17
N ASP A 20 -7.83 -7.87 11.17
CA ASP A 20 -7.15 -7.02 12.15
C ASP A 20 -7.39 -5.51 11.94
N ASP A 21 -7.26 -4.76 13.03
CA ASP A 21 -7.27 -3.30 12.98
C ASP A 21 -5.91 -2.80 12.45
N ILE A 22 -5.79 -2.76 11.12
CA ILE A 22 -4.61 -2.22 10.42
C ILE A 22 -4.54 -0.72 10.68
N ALA A 23 -3.54 -0.30 11.46
CA ALA A 23 -3.20 1.11 11.64
C ALA A 23 -2.37 1.60 10.45
N PRO A 24 -2.35 2.92 10.17
CA PRO A 24 -1.54 3.49 9.08
C PRO A 24 -0.04 3.21 9.23
N GLU A 25 0.44 3.07 10.47
CA GLU A 25 1.81 2.76 10.85
C GLU A 25 2.10 1.26 10.98
N THR A 26 1.11 0.40 10.79
CA THR A 26 1.27 -1.06 10.87
C THR A 26 2.14 -1.55 9.70
N GLU A 27 3.21 -2.23 10.06
CA GLU A 27 4.05 -2.99 9.12
C GLU A 27 3.21 -4.09 8.48
N LEU A 28 3.15 -4.13 7.15
CA LEU A 28 2.35 -5.07 6.36
C LEU A 28 3.23 -6.21 5.85
N PHE A 29 4.44 -5.91 5.37
CA PHE A 29 5.32 -6.90 4.76
C PHE A 29 6.38 -7.39 5.75
N SER A 30 6.97 -6.49 6.53
CA SER A 30 7.96 -6.77 7.58
C SER A 30 7.37 -7.62 8.69
N SER A 31 6.09 -7.40 9.04
CA SER A 31 5.34 -8.22 10.00
C SER A 31 4.94 -9.60 9.45
N GLY A 32 4.96 -9.78 8.12
CA GLY A 32 4.45 -10.96 7.45
C GLY A 32 2.91 -11.02 7.34
N LEU A 33 2.20 -9.90 7.56
CA LEU A 33 0.75 -9.83 7.30
C LEU A 33 0.43 -10.04 5.82
N LEU A 34 1.30 -9.56 4.93
CA LEU A 34 1.16 -9.63 3.49
C LEU A 34 2.34 -10.33 2.80
N ASP A 35 2.02 -11.12 1.79
CA ASP A 35 2.99 -11.76 0.92
C ASP A 35 3.41 -10.88 -0.27
N SER A 36 4.49 -11.28 -0.94
CA SER A 36 4.99 -10.61 -2.16
C SER A 36 3.95 -10.53 -3.30
N VAL A 37 2.94 -11.39 -3.29
CA VAL A 37 1.82 -11.34 -4.25
C VAL A 37 0.91 -10.14 -3.96
N ALA A 38 0.57 -9.91 -2.70
CA ALA A 38 -0.21 -8.75 -2.27
C ALA A 38 0.53 -7.43 -2.54
N MET A 39 1.87 -7.44 -2.51
CA MET A 39 2.67 -6.28 -2.91
C MET A 39 2.37 -5.83 -4.34
N MET A 40 2.32 -6.79 -5.28
CA MET A 40 2.04 -6.46 -6.68
C MET A 40 0.64 -5.90 -6.89
N THR A 41 -0.37 -6.42 -6.16
CA THR A 41 -1.74 -5.91 -6.27
C THR A 41 -1.90 -4.53 -5.65
N ILE A 42 -1.22 -4.26 -4.53
CA ILE A 42 -1.17 -2.93 -3.92
C ILE A 42 -0.49 -1.93 -4.86
N ILE A 43 0.62 -2.31 -5.49
CA ILE A 43 1.31 -1.44 -6.47
C ILE A 43 0.34 -1.06 -7.60
N ALA A 44 -0.31 -2.04 -8.23
CA ALA A 44 -1.27 -1.78 -9.30
C ALA A 44 -2.44 -0.90 -8.83
N PHE A 45 -2.94 -1.12 -7.61
CA PHE A 45 -3.97 -0.30 -7.00
C PHE A 45 -3.52 1.15 -6.78
N VAL A 46 -2.30 1.35 -6.29
CA VAL A 46 -1.71 2.68 -6.09
C VAL A 46 -1.55 3.42 -7.41
N GLU A 47 -1.02 2.75 -8.44
CA GLU A 47 -0.88 3.30 -9.79
C GLU A 47 -2.22 3.72 -10.37
N GLU A 48 -3.26 2.89 -10.23
CA GLU A 48 -4.60 3.20 -10.73
C GLU A 48 -5.28 4.34 -9.95
N GLN A 49 -5.18 4.34 -8.62
CA GLN A 49 -5.84 5.33 -7.77
C GLN A 49 -5.16 6.70 -7.85
N ALA A 50 -3.82 6.73 -7.78
CA ALA A 50 -3.04 7.97 -7.81
C ALA A 50 -2.73 8.43 -9.25
N GLY A 51 -2.81 7.55 -10.24
CA GLY A 51 -2.48 7.87 -11.64
C GLY A 51 -0.98 8.03 -11.88
N ILE A 52 -0.15 7.33 -11.10
CA ILE A 52 1.32 7.37 -11.16
C ILE A 52 1.87 6.03 -11.68
N GLU A 53 3.15 5.99 -12.03
CA GLU A 53 3.88 4.74 -12.32
C GLU A 53 4.84 4.45 -11.17
N VAL A 54 4.70 3.27 -10.55
CA VAL A 54 5.58 2.82 -9.46
C VAL A 54 6.77 2.11 -10.07
N ARG A 55 7.94 2.71 -9.91
CA ARG A 55 9.18 2.11 -10.39
C ARG A 55 9.59 0.95 -9.48
N PRO A 56 10.03 -0.20 -10.01
CA PRO A 56 10.44 -1.35 -9.20
C PRO A 56 11.64 -1.05 -8.28
N ALA A 57 12.43 -0.02 -8.58
CA ALA A 57 13.50 0.45 -7.70
C ALA A 57 13.00 1.17 -6.45
N ASP A 58 11.80 1.76 -6.51
CA ASP A 58 11.16 2.47 -5.41
C ASP A 58 10.28 1.55 -4.54
N VAL A 59 10.05 0.31 -4.99
CA VAL A 59 9.37 -0.75 -4.23
C VAL A 59 10.34 -1.32 -3.18
N THR A 60 10.49 -0.57 -2.09
CA THR A 60 11.29 -0.96 -0.92
C THR A 60 10.38 -1.08 0.30
N LEU A 61 10.83 -1.80 1.32
CA LEU A 61 10.10 -1.84 2.60
C LEU A 61 9.95 -0.42 3.17
N GLU A 62 10.92 0.48 3.03
CA GLU A 62 10.76 1.86 3.51
C GLU A 62 9.57 2.61 2.89
N ASN A 63 9.27 2.36 1.61
CA ASN A 63 8.16 3.01 0.89
C ASN A 63 6.85 2.21 0.92
N PHE A 64 6.93 0.88 1.01
CA PHE A 64 5.77 -0.01 0.85
C PHE A 64 5.44 -0.83 2.08
N ASP A 65 6.20 -0.72 3.18
CA ASP A 65 5.95 -1.56 4.36
C ASP A 65 4.71 -1.15 5.15
N THR A 66 4.30 0.12 5.10
CA THR A 66 3.14 0.61 5.86
C THR A 66 2.18 1.37 4.96
N VAL A 67 0.89 1.40 5.34
CA VAL A 67 -0.14 2.15 4.61
C VAL A 67 0.26 3.63 4.49
N GLN A 68 0.78 4.23 5.56
CA GLN A 68 1.22 5.63 5.54
C GLN A 68 2.38 5.86 4.57
N ALA A 69 3.33 4.92 4.48
CA ALA A 69 4.48 5.05 3.59
C ALA A 69 4.03 4.98 2.13
N ILE A 70 3.13 4.05 1.81
CA ILE A 70 2.58 3.90 0.46
C ILE A 70 1.83 5.16 0.03
N VAL A 71 0.99 5.71 0.91
CA VAL A 71 0.27 6.95 0.65
C VAL A 71 1.26 8.11 0.50
N ALA A 72 2.26 8.24 1.39
CA ALA A 72 3.26 9.29 1.31
C ALA A 72 4.06 9.21 0.00
N TYR A 73 4.46 8.01 -0.42
CA TYR A 73 5.13 7.76 -1.70
C TYR A 73 4.25 8.21 -2.87
N ALA A 74 2.98 7.79 -2.88
CA ALA A 74 2.07 8.15 -3.96
C ALA A 74 1.81 9.66 -4.05
N HIS A 75 1.74 10.36 -2.91
CA HIS A 75 1.60 11.81 -2.88
C HIS A 75 2.88 12.56 -3.26
N ALA A 76 4.06 11.94 -3.11
CA ALA A 76 5.32 12.53 -3.52
C ALA A 76 5.54 12.47 -5.05
N GLU A 77 5.00 11.44 -5.72
CA GLU A 77 5.12 11.24 -7.17
C GLU A 77 3.94 11.82 -7.99
N ALA A 78 2.83 12.22 -7.35
CA ALA A 78 1.62 12.77 -7.98
C ALA A 78 1.69 14.31 -8.17
#